data_AF-A0A7X8W7M0-F1
#
_entry.id   AF-A0A7X8W7M0-F1
#
_cell.length_a   1.000
_cell.length_b   1.000
_cell.length_c   1.000
_cell.angle_alpha   90.00
_cell.angle_beta   90.00
_cell.angle_gamma   90.00
#
_symmetry.space_group_name_H-M   'P 1'
#
loop_
_entity.id
_entity.type
_entity.pdbx_description
1 polymer ?
#
loop_
_entity_poly.entity_id
_entity_poly.type
_entity_poly.pdbx_seq_one_letter_code
_entity_poly.pdbx_strand_id
1 'polypeptide(L)' 'MKQEVICIVCPRGCHLTVDPEDDYKVTGNFCARGIPYGKAELINPTRVVTSTVVVNGKDIKRCPVKTDQVVPK' A
#
# COMPACT_ATOMS: atom_id res chain seq x y z
N MET A 1 4.29 -5.14 21.43
CA MET A 1 5.40 -5.60 20.55
C MET A 1 5.41 -4.71 19.29
N LYS A 2 6.55 -4.07 18.98
CA LYS A 2 6.66 -3.19 17.81
C LYS A 2 6.83 -3.98 16.52
N GLN A 3 6.26 -3.50 15.41
CA GLN A 3 6.36 -4.12 14.10
C GLN A 3 7.06 -3.19 13.11
N GLU A 4 7.85 -3.80 12.22
CA GLU A 4 8.61 -3.10 11.17
C GLU A 4 7.87 -3.19 9.83
N VAL A 5 7.75 -2.07 9.12
CA VAL A 5 7.01 -1.93 7.88
C VAL A 5 7.75 -1.02 6.91
N ILE A 6 7.82 -1.36 5.64
CA ILE A 6 8.39 -0.47 4.62
C ILE A 6 7.28 0.41 4.03
N CYS A 7 7.49 1.73 4.07
CA CYS A 7 6.59 2.70 3.46
C CYS A 7 6.66 2.66 1.94
N ILE A 8 5.61 2.16 1.28
CA ILE A 8 5.55 2.05 -0.19
C ILE A 8 4.89 3.26 -0.88
N VAL A 9 4.49 4.28 -0.10
CA VAL A 9 3.76 5.46 -0.63
C VAL A 9 4.62 6.35 -1.52
N CYS A 10 5.94 6.29 -1.38
CA CYS A 10 6.86 7.12 -2.15
C CYS A 10 8.16 6.36 -2.43
N PRO A 11 8.94 6.76 -3.45
CA PRO A 11 10.13 6.02 -3.87
C PRO A 11 11.26 5.96 -2.82
N ARG A 12 11.16 6.73 -1.72
CA ARG A 12 12.15 6.70 -0.63
C ARG A 12 12.14 5.39 0.15
N GLY A 13 10.99 4.72 0.30
CA GLY A 13 10.94 3.43 1.00
C GLY A 13 11.35 3.50 2.48
N CYS A 14 10.83 4.45 3.26
CA CYS A 14 11.21 4.57 4.68
C CYS A 14 10.93 3.27 5.46
N HIS A 15 11.87 2.85 6.29
CA HIS A 15 11.64 1.82 7.32
C HIS A 15 10.87 2.45 8.47
N LEU A 16 9.65 1.96 8.70
CA LEU A 16 8.74 2.43 9.72
C LEU A 16 8.66 1.41 10.85
N THR A 17 8.81 1.88 12.07
CA THR A 17 8.44 1.11 13.26
C THR A 17 7.06 1.57 13.70
N VAL A 18 6.12 0.64 13.86
CA VAL A 18 4.75 0.89 14.32
C VAL A 18 4.55 0.21 15.66
N ASP A 19 3.99 0.94 16.64
CA ASP A 19 3.73 0.44 17.98
C ASP A 19 2.22 0.27 18.23
N PRO A 20 1.68 -0.97 18.15
CA PRO A 20 0.25 -1.22 18.38
C PRO A 20 -0.21 -0.90 19.81
N GLU A 21 0.70 -0.88 20.79
CA GLU A 21 0.36 -0.60 22.20
C GLU A 21 0.25 0.91 22.47
N ASP A 22 0.81 1.75 21.61
CA ASP A 22 0.77 3.21 21.67
C ASP A 22 -0.05 3.78 20.48
N ASP A 23 -1.32 3.38 20.36
CA ASP A 23 -2.27 3.80 19.29
C ASP A 23 -1.70 3.74 17.86
N TYR A 24 -0.93 2.69 17.56
CA TYR A 24 -0.25 2.51 16.28
C TYR A 24 0.67 3.68 15.92
N LYS A 25 1.37 4.24 16.92
CA LYS A 25 2.35 5.30 16.70
C LYS A 25 3.43 4.85 15.73
N VAL A 26 3.65 5.67 14.72
CA VAL A 26 4.62 5.42 13.65
C VAL A 26 5.85 6.27 13.85
N THR A 27 7.02 5.66 13.80
CA THR A 27 8.33 6.33 13.83
C THR A 27 9.21 5.86 12.66
N GLY A 28 10.24 6.62 12.29
CA GLY A 28 11.11 6.31 11.15
C GLY A 28 10.63 6.86 9.80
N ASN A 29 9.49 7.57 9.78
CA ASN A 29 9.00 8.27 8.60
C ASN A 29 9.80 9.56 8.34
N PHE A 30 10.25 9.74 7.10
CA PHE A 30 10.85 11.01 6.66
C PHE A 30 9.79 12.08 6.35
N CYS A 31 8.57 11.66 5.99
CA CYS A 31 7.50 12.58 5.60
C CYS A 31 6.19 12.26 6.33
N ALA A 32 5.27 13.22 6.35
CA ALA A 32 3.97 13.08 7.02
C ALA A 32 3.11 11.94 6.44
N ARG A 33 3.28 11.59 5.15
CA ARG A 33 2.53 10.51 4.49
C ARG A 33 2.84 9.11 5.03
N GLY A 34 4.01 8.92 5.65
CA GLY A 34 4.40 7.62 6.21
C GLY A 34 3.59 7.22 7.44
N ILE A 35 3.13 8.19 8.23
CA ILE A 35 2.34 7.97 9.45
C ILE A 35 0.99 7.29 9.14
N PRO A 36 0.11 7.87 8.29
CA PRO A 36 -1.17 7.24 8.00
C PRO A 36 -1.00 5.89 7.29
N TYR A 37 0.03 5.71 6.47
CA TYR A 37 0.31 4.43 5.83
C TYR A 37 0.73 3.35 6.84
N GLY A 38 1.70 3.64 7.71
CA GLY A 38 2.18 2.68 8.71
C GLY A 38 1.06 2.21 9.63
N LYS A 39 0.20 3.14 10.07
CA LYS A 39 -1.00 2.81 10.87
C LYS A 39 -2.00 1.96 10.08
N ALA A 40 -2.35 2.37 8.85
CA ALA A 40 -3.30 1.63 8.02
C ALA A 40 -2.82 0.23 7.65
N GLU A 41 -1.52 0.03 7.43
CA GLU A 41 -0.95 -1.26 7.06
C GLU A 41 -1.15 -2.35 8.13
N LEU A 42 -1.18 -1.97 9.41
CA LEU A 42 -1.42 -2.89 10.53
C LEU A 42 -2.91 -3.07 10.86
N ILE A 43 -3.74 -2.06 10.60
CA ILE A 43 -5.17 -2.08 10.95
C ILE A 43 -6.02 -2.69 9.83
N ASN A 44 -5.81 -2.23 8.60
CA ASN A 44 -6.57 -2.65 7.42
C ASN A 44 -5.69 -2.45 6.17
N PRO A 45 -4.77 -3.38 5.88
CA PRO A 45 -3.91 -3.28 4.71
C PRO A 45 -4.75 -3.32 3.44
N THR A 46 -4.59 -2.31 2.58
CA THR A 46 -5.32 -2.21 1.30
C THR A 46 -4.36 -2.07 0.13
N ARG A 47 -4.74 -2.57 -1.05
CA ARG A 47 -3.91 -2.53 -2.27
C ARG A 47 -4.76 -2.24 -3.50
N VAL A 48 -4.13 -1.64 -4.51
CA VAL A 48 -4.71 -1.59 -5.86
C VAL A 48 -4.40 -2.91 -6.54
N VAL A 49 -5.44 -3.65 -6.93
CA VAL A 49 -5.25 -4.92 -7.64
C VAL A 49 -5.10 -4.62 -9.12
N THR A 50 -3.99 -5.07 -9.70
CA THR A 50 -3.73 -4.97 -11.14
C THR A 50 -3.96 -6.33 -11.80
N SER A 51 -4.62 -6.33 -12.95
CA SER A 51 -4.87 -7.55 -13.74
C SER A 51 -4.92 -7.21 -15.23
N THR A 52 -5.33 -8.16 -16.05
CA THR A 52 -5.59 -7.95 -17.47
C THR A 52 -6.95 -8.52 -17.85
N VAL A 53 -7.64 -7.84 -18.76
CA VAL A 53 -8.91 -8.30 -19.34
C VAL A 53 -8.73 -8.65 -20.81
N VAL A 54 -9.52 -9.60 -21.31
CA VAL A 54 -9.58 -9.89 -22.75
C VAL A 54 -10.28 -8.73 -23.43
N VAL A 55 -9.70 -8.26 -24.54
CA VAL A 55 -10.33 -7.24 -25.39
C VAL A 55 -10.45 -7.76 -26.81
N ASN A 56 -11.51 -7.32 -27.51
CA ASN A 56 -11.73 -7.64 -28.92
C ASN A 56 -10.87 -6.75 -29.83
N GLY A 57 -9.56 -6.70 -29.56
CA GLY A 57 -8.58 -6.02 -30.42
C GLY A 57 -8.05 -6.96 -31.49
N LYS A 58 -7.68 -6.40 -32.66
CA LYS A 58 -7.08 -7.17 -33.75
C LYS A 58 -5.66 -7.63 -33.37
N ASP A 59 -4.79 -6.68 -33.04
CA ASP A 59 -3.36 -6.91 -32.78
C ASP A 59 -3.04 -7.07 -31.28
N ILE A 60 -3.86 -6.49 -30.39
CA ILE A 60 -3.71 -6.57 -28.94
C ILE A 60 -4.91 -7.28 -28.33
N LYS A 61 -4.67 -8.40 -27.64
CA LYS A 61 -5.74 -9.26 -27.05
C LYS A 61 -5.99 -9.03 -25.56
N ARG A 62 -5.13 -8.26 -24.88
CA ARG A 62 -5.22 -8.00 -23.44
C ARG A 62 -5.06 -6.53 -23.14
N CYS A 63 -5.87 -6.02 -22.22
CA CYS A 63 -5.75 -4.65 -21.71
C CYS A 63 -5.35 -4.71 -20.21
N PRO A 64 -4.29 -4.00 -19.79
CA PRO A 64 -3.98 -3.86 -18.37
C PRO A 64 -5.05 -3.04 -17.68
N VAL A 65 -5.53 -3.55 -16.55
CA VAL A 65 -6.54 -2.89 -15.73
C VAL A 65 -6.08 -2.85 -14.28
N LYS A 66 -6.66 -1.93 -13.53
CA LYS A 66 -6.50 -1.86 -12.08
C LYS A 66 -7.87 -1.62 -11.43
N THR A 67 -8.02 -1.99 -10.17
CA THR A 67 -9.19 -1.56 -9.39
C THR A 67 -9.22 -0.03 -9.31
N ASP A 68 -10.43 0.54 -9.37
CA ASP A 68 -10.61 1.99 -9.27
C ASP A 68 -10.21 2.50 -7.88
N GLN A 69 -10.58 1.74 -6.85
CA GLN A 69 -10.21 2.00 -5.47
C GLN A 69 -9.31 0.89 -4.92
N VAL A 70 -8.66 1.19 -3.80
CA VAL A 70 -7.94 0.18 -3.04
C VAL A 70 -8.93 -0.85 -2.45
N VAL A 71 -8.54 -2.11 -2.45
CA VAL A 71 -9.32 -3.21 -1.84
C VAL A 71 -8.54 -3.80 -0.66
N PRO A 72 -9.21 -4.32 0.39
CA PRO A 72 -8.56 -5.03 1.48
C PRO A 72 -7.68 -6.19 0.98
N LYS A 73 -6.54 -6.39 1.64
CA LYS A 73 -5.58 -7.45 1.34
C LYS A 73 -6.12 -8.83 1.69
#